data_AF-A0A1V4X4S3-F1
#
_entry.id   AF-A0A1V4X4S3-F1
#
_cell.length_a   1.000
_cell.length_b   1.000
_cell.length_c   1.000
_cell.angle_alpha   90.00
_cell.angle_beta   90.00
_cell.angle_gamma   90.00
#
_symmetry.space_group_name_H-M   'P 1'
#
loop_
_entity.id
_entity.type
_entity.pdbx_description
1 polymer ?
#
loop_
_entity_poly.entity_id
_entity_poly.type
_entity_poly.pdbx_seq_one_letter_code
_entity_poly.pdbx_strand_id
1 'polypeptide(L)'
;MVTNLDKKQIDLIKESLCVYGKARECKSLLRQGQLFFANIEDFVDDRGRSCLFRLKEMCHDLFRNSSEASYKEKLFDMTVGYTFHGAMKLRENLYLLEYYQPQCEIALEDLTEQEKKIVNEISVLVRKARGRLKEELKEVTVLADELVTQLKDLILLYRGNYLLPRFLYEYEKTLTRIYGRKGFEDILLTAYADGKKLLLFKTANSYLESEYFDTARKLFKRLIGTDGSNTAALFLYLFASANHFYFKNMFTRALGLARKAESMNVDAVIREKYRPLLVRLIADLSREIKKKRDERR
;
A
#
# COMPACT_ATOMS: atom_id res chain seq x y z
N MET A 1 18.93 3.40 -6.22
CA MET A 1 18.42 2.84 -7.49
C MET A 1 17.18 2.05 -7.12
N VAL A 2 16.02 2.39 -7.70
CA VAL A 2 14.78 1.64 -7.43
C VAL A 2 14.95 0.25 -8.02
N THR A 3 15.01 -0.80 -7.21
CA THR A 3 14.94 -2.15 -7.77
C THR A 3 13.48 -2.47 -8.10
N ASN A 4 13.24 -3.25 -9.15
CA ASN A 4 11.90 -3.76 -9.45
C ASN A 4 11.30 -4.49 -8.22
N LEU A 5 12.15 -5.15 -7.44
CA LEU A 5 11.78 -5.85 -6.21
C LEU A 5 11.21 -4.91 -5.13
N ASP A 6 11.85 -3.77 -4.87
CA ASP A 6 11.38 -2.82 -3.85
C ASP A 6 9.95 -2.37 -4.13
N LYS A 7 9.64 -2.09 -5.40
CA LYS A 7 8.29 -1.71 -5.81
C LYS A 7 7.31 -2.86 -5.61
N LYS A 8 7.64 -4.06 -6.08
CA LYS A 8 6.78 -5.26 -5.94
C LYS A 8 6.44 -5.56 -4.48
N GLN A 9 7.39 -5.42 -3.56
CA GLN A 9 7.17 -5.61 -2.13
C GLN A 9 6.16 -4.60 -1.55
N ILE A 10 6.28 -3.31 -1.89
CA ILE A 10 5.32 -2.30 -1.44
C ILE A 10 3.95 -2.50 -2.06
N ASP A 11 3.89 -2.83 -3.34
CA ASP A 11 2.62 -3.11 -4.01
C ASP A 11 1.94 -4.34 -3.37
N LEU A 12 2.70 -5.37 -2.99
CA LEU A 12 2.18 -6.55 -2.29
C LEU A 12 1.58 -6.16 -0.94
N ILE A 13 2.25 -5.31 -0.17
CA ILE A 13 1.71 -4.82 1.11
C ILE A 13 0.40 -4.06 0.87
N LYS A 14 0.35 -3.18 -0.14
CA LYS A 14 -0.86 -2.41 -0.46
C LYS A 14 -2.03 -3.31 -0.84
N GLU A 15 -1.79 -4.30 -1.71
CA GLU A 15 -2.82 -5.24 -2.14
C GLU A 15 -3.29 -6.12 -0.98
N SER A 16 -2.39 -6.50 -0.05
CA SER A 16 -2.74 -7.23 1.17
C SER A 16 -3.70 -6.44 2.08
N LEU A 17 -3.46 -5.14 2.24
CA LEU A 17 -4.37 -4.25 2.99
C LEU A 17 -5.71 -4.08 2.28
N CYS A 18 -5.73 -4.07 0.95
CA CYS A 18 -6.94 -4.04 0.13
C CYS A 18 -7.80 -5.30 0.35
N VAL A 19 -7.19 -6.47 0.24
CA VAL A 19 -7.80 -7.78 0.52
C VAL A 19 -8.40 -7.82 1.92
N TYR A 20 -7.65 -7.36 2.94
CA TYR A 20 -8.17 -7.28 4.30
C TYR A 20 -9.41 -6.38 4.39
N GLY A 21 -9.36 -5.19 3.81
CA GLY A 21 -10.48 -4.26 3.79
C GLY A 21 -11.72 -4.87 3.13
N LYS A 22 -11.55 -5.52 1.99
CA LYS A 22 -12.64 -6.19 1.25
C LYS A 22 -13.23 -7.37 2.00
N ALA A 23 -12.41 -8.21 2.65
CA ALA A 23 -12.93 -9.29 3.50
C ALA A 23 -13.82 -8.76 4.64
N ARG A 24 -13.43 -7.64 5.26
CA ARG A 24 -14.22 -6.99 6.32
C ARG A 24 -15.50 -6.35 5.78
N GLU A 25 -15.44 -5.76 4.58
CA GLU A 25 -16.61 -5.23 3.87
C GLU A 25 -17.63 -6.34 3.59
N CYS A 26 -17.20 -7.46 2.98
CA CYS A 26 -18.06 -8.62 2.73
C CYS A 26 -18.70 -9.15 4.02
N LYS A 27 -17.94 -9.23 5.11
CA LYS A 27 -18.47 -9.62 6.44
C LYS A 27 -19.53 -8.66 6.96
N SER A 28 -19.36 -7.37 6.74
CA SER A 28 -20.37 -6.36 7.12
C SER A 28 -21.63 -6.50 6.28
N LEU A 29 -21.49 -6.62 4.97
CA LEU A 29 -22.60 -6.80 4.03
C LEU A 29 -23.40 -8.07 4.33
N LEU A 30 -22.73 -9.20 4.63
CA LEU A 30 -23.44 -10.44 4.98
C LEU A 30 -24.26 -10.28 6.26
N ARG A 31 -23.72 -9.58 7.27
CA ARG A 31 -24.44 -9.29 8.51
C ARG A 31 -25.68 -8.42 8.28
N GLN A 32 -25.65 -7.56 7.26
CA GLN A 32 -26.74 -6.68 6.87
C GLN A 32 -27.72 -7.36 5.89
N GLY A 33 -27.43 -8.58 5.43
CA GLY A 33 -28.22 -9.24 4.38
C GLY A 33 -28.06 -8.59 3.00
N GLN A 34 -26.97 -7.86 2.78
CA GLN A 34 -26.67 -7.07 1.57
C GLN A 34 -25.41 -7.56 0.85
N LEU A 35 -24.94 -8.78 1.15
CA LEU A 35 -23.84 -9.37 0.40
C LEU A 35 -24.39 -10.01 -0.86
N PHE A 36 -24.07 -9.40 -2.00
CA PHE A 36 -24.43 -9.89 -3.32
C PHE A 36 -23.22 -10.35 -4.14
N PHE A 37 -23.45 -11.08 -5.22
CA PHE A 37 -22.44 -11.57 -6.14
C PHE A 37 -21.62 -10.41 -6.72
N ALA A 38 -22.27 -9.31 -7.09
CA ALA A 38 -21.56 -8.11 -7.57
C ALA A 38 -20.57 -7.56 -6.53
N ASN A 39 -20.84 -7.71 -5.22
CA ASN A 39 -19.91 -7.25 -4.18
C ASN A 39 -18.68 -8.14 -4.05
N ILE A 40 -18.80 -9.44 -4.39
CA ILE A 40 -17.69 -10.39 -4.24
C ILE A 40 -16.73 -10.38 -5.43
N GLU A 41 -17.18 -9.95 -6.62
CA GLU A 41 -16.33 -9.90 -7.82
C GLU A 41 -15.10 -8.99 -7.64
N ASP A 42 -15.25 -7.87 -6.91
CA ASP A 42 -14.11 -6.99 -6.59
C ASP A 42 -13.14 -7.63 -5.60
N PHE A 43 -13.63 -8.54 -4.75
CA PHE A 43 -12.84 -9.23 -3.73
C PHE A 43 -12.10 -10.42 -4.32
N VAL A 44 -12.80 -11.28 -5.07
CA VAL A 44 -12.24 -12.50 -5.69
C VAL A 44 -12.88 -12.78 -7.05
N ASP A 45 -12.04 -13.16 -8.01
CA ASP A 45 -12.46 -13.63 -9.33
C ASP A 45 -11.43 -14.61 -9.91
N ASP A 46 -11.75 -15.14 -11.09
CA ASP A 46 -10.92 -15.99 -11.93
C ASP A 46 -10.45 -15.28 -13.22
N ARG A 47 -10.71 -13.97 -13.34
CA ARG A 47 -10.44 -13.15 -14.54
C ARG A 47 -9.28 -12.17 -14.37
N GLY A 48 -8.71 -12.10 -13.17
CA GLY A 48 -7.56 -11.26 -12.85
C GLY A 48 -7.87 -9.82 -12.47
N ARG A 49 -9.13 -9.47 -12.16
CA ARG A 49 -9.53 -8.09 -11.86
C ARG A 49 -9.69 -7.82 -10.36
N SER A 50 -9.86 -8.86 -9.56
CA SER A 50 -10.07 -8.78 -8.12
C SER A 50 -8.78 -8.56 -7.34
N CYS A 51 -8.90 -7.99 -6.13
CA CYS A 51 -7.73 -7.75 -5.27
C CYS A 51 -7.06 -9.06 -4.82
N LEU A 52 -7.85 -10.10 -4.50
CA LEU A 52 -7.30 -11.35 -4.00
C LEU A 52 -6.60 -12.17 -5.09
N PHE A 53 -7.10 -12.11 -6.33
CA PHE A 53 -6.39 -12.70 -7.47
C PHE A 53 -5.05 -11.99 -7.70
N ARG A 54 -5.04 -10.64 -7.73
CA ARG A 54 -3.79 -9.89 -7.88
C ARG A 54 -2.80 -10.23 -6.78
N LEU A 55 -3.23 -10.25 -5.52
CA LEU A 55 -2.36 -10.59 -4.39
C LEU A 55 -1.75 -11.98 -4.54
N LYS A 56 -2.58 -12.98 -4.91
CA LYS A 56 -2.12 -14.35 -5.17
C LYS A 56 -1.03 -14.38 -6.25
N GLU A 57 -1.26 -13.71 -7.39
CA GLU A 57 -0.27 -13.70 -8.47
C GLU A 57 1.02 -12.97 -8.06
N MET A 58 0.93 -11.91 -7.25
CA MET A 58 2.11 -11.23 -6.69
C MET A 58 2.90 -12.14 -5.76
N CYS A 59 2.22 -12.93 -4.90
CA CYS A 59 2.88 -13.92 -4.05
C CYS A 59 3.52 -15.05 -4.88
N HIS A 60 2.87 -15.51 -5.95
CA HIS A 60 3.44 -16.49 -6.85
C HIS A 60 4.73 -16.00 -7.52
N ASP A 61 4.71 -14.78 -8.05
CA ASP A 61 5.85 -14.15 -8.72
C ASP A 61 7.02 -13.91 -7.75
N LEU A 62 6.74 -13.49 -6.50
CA LEU A 62 7.78 -13.18 -5.53
C LEU A 62 8.31 -14.40 -4.77
N PHE A 63 7.46 -15.38 -4.44
CA PHE A 63 7.76 -16.35 -3.38
C PHE A 63 7.73 -17.82 -3.84
N ARG A 64 6.74 -18.23 -4.65
CA ARG A 64 6.39 -19.65 -4.83
C ARG A 64 7.54 -20.52 -5.32
N ASN A 65 8.30 -20.03 -6.29
CA ASN A 65 9.45 -20.75 -6.85
C ASN A 65 10.79 -20.09 -6.50
N SER A 66 10.78 -19.13 -5.57
CA SER A 66 12.00 -18.43 -5.16
C SER A 66 12.75 -19.24 -4.09
N SER A 67 14.01 -19.56 -4.38
CA SER A 67 14.95 -20.11 -3.40
C SER A 67 15.36 -19.08 -2.33
N GLU A 68 15.25 -17.79 -2.66
CA GLU A 68 15.61 -16.67 -1.78
C GLU A 68 14.47 -16.27 -0.84
N ALA A 69 13.23 -16.67 -1.13
CA ALA A 69 12.09 -16.36 -0.27
C ALA A 69 12.22 -17.02 1.11
N SER A 70 12.08 -16.19 2.13
CA SER A 70 12.10 -16.59 3.53
C SER A 70 10.91 -17.48 3.88
N TYR A 71 11.01 -18.19 5.01
CA TYR A 71 9.89 -18.98 5.53
C TYR A 71 8.62 -18.12 5.73
N LYS A 72 8.77 -16.89 6.23
CA LYS A 72 7.64 -15.96 6.47
C LYS A 72 6.93 -15.60 5.17
N GLU A 73 7.67 -15.40 4.09
CA GLU A 73 7.10 -15.11 2.76
C GLU A 73 6.38 -16.32 2.16
N LYS A 74 6.94 -17.52 2.31
CA LYS A 74 6.29 -18.77 1.86
C LYS A 74 5.02 -19.08 2.65
N LEU A 75 5.03 -18.86 3.96
CA LEU A 75 3.84 -19.02 4.79
C LEU A 75 2.75 -18.01 4.41
N PHE A 76 3.15 -16.78 4.08
CA PHE A 76 2.25 -15.75 3.59
C PHE A 76 1.60 -16.16 2.25
N ASP A 77 2.39 -16.64 1.27
CA ASP A 77 1.88 -17.18 0.00
C ASP A 77 0.84 -18.30 0.23
N MET A 78 1.14 -19.24 1.12
CA MET A 78 0.20 -20.31 1.47
C MET A 78 -1.10 -19.75 2.05
N THR A 79 -1.01 -18.81 2.99
CA THR A 79 -2.19 -18.18 3.62
C THR A 79 -3.04 -17.44 2.58
N VAL A 80 -2.41 -16.74 1.63
CA VAL A 80 -3.10 -16.08 0.51
C VAL A 80 -3.80 -17.12 -0.37
N GLY A 81 -3.13 -18.23 -0.69
CA GLY A 81 -3.71 -19.32 -1.48
C GLY A 81 -4.96 -19.93 -0.82
N TYR A 82 -4.91 -20.25 0.47
CA TYR A 82 -6.08 -20.75 1.19
C TYR A 82 -7.21 -19.72 1.25
N THR A 83 -6.89 -18.45 1.46
CA THR A 83 -7.87 -17.36 1.44
C THR A 83 -8.55 -17.25 0.08
N PHE A 84 -7.77 -17.31 -1.01
CA PHE A 84 -8.28 -17.29 -2.39
C PHE A 84 -9.26 -18.43 -2.65
N HIS A 85 -8.90 -19.67 -2.30
CA HIS A 85 -9.79 -20.81 -2.50
C HIS A 85 -11.06 -20.75 -1.65
N GLY A 86 -10.97 -20.30 -0.40
CA GLY A 86 -12.15 -20.07 0.43
C GLY A 86 -13.08 -19.00 -0.15
N ALA A 87 -12.52 -17.90 -0.65
CA ALA A 87 -13.27 -16.81 -1.25
C ALA A 87 -13.92 -17.21 -2.58
N MET A 88 -13.26 -18.06 -3.39
CA MET A 88 -13.84 -18.62 -4.61
C MET A 88 -15.08 -19.47 -4.33
N LYS A 89 -15.04 -20.33 -3.31
CA LYS A 89 -16.22 -21.12 -2.87
C LYS A 89 -17.38 -20.21 -2.44
N LEU A 90 -17.06 -19.16 -1.67
CA LEU A 90 -18.05 -18.17 -1.25
C LEU A 90 -18.70 -17.48 -2.46
N ARG A 91 -17.90 -17.12 -3.46
CA ARG A 91 -18.38 -16.53 -4.71
C ARG A 91 -19.28 -17.47 -5.49
N GLU A 92 -18.92 -18.74 -5.62
CA GLU A 92 -19.73 -19.76 -6.28
C GLU A 92 -21.08 -19.94 -5.57
N ASN A 93 -21.10 -19.99 -4.23
CA ASN A 93 -22.34 -20.09 -3.47
C ASN A 93 -23.24 -18.86 -3.64
N LEU A 94 -22.68 -17.63 -3.67
CA LEU A 94 -23.45 -16.42 -3.97
C LEU A 94 -24.04 -16.46 -5.38
N TYR A 95 -23.26 -16.90 -6.36
CA TYR A 95 -23.74 -17.06 -7.74
C TYR A 95 -24.93 -18.01 -7.81
N LEU A 96 -24.83 -19.17 -7.15
CA LEU A 96 -25.92 -20.14 -7.05
C LEU A 96 -27.18 -19.54 -6.43
N LEU A 97 -27.02 -18.75 -5.36
CA LEU A 97 -28.14 -18.15 -4.65
C LEU A 97 -28.77 -16.96 -5.39
N GLU A 98 -28.06 -16.28 -6.26
CA GLU A 98 -28.60 -15.14 -7.01
C GLU A 98 -29.16 -15.50 -8.36
N TYR A 99 -28.49 -16.39 -9.10
CA TYR A 99 -28.86 -16.68 -10.48
C TYR A 99 -29.70 -17.95 -10.62
N TYR A 100 -29.57 -18.90 -9.69
CA TYR A 100 -30.29 -20.18 -9.75
C TYR A 100 -31.38 -20.33 -8.68
N GLN A 101 -31.34 -19.54 -7.60
CA GLN A 101 -32.43 -19.52 -6.61
C GLN A 101 -33.75 -18.89 -7.10
N PRO A 102 -33.76 -17.82 -7.93
CA PRO A 102 -35.01 -17.09 -8.18
C PRO A 102 -36.01 -17.72 -9.17
N GLN A 103 -35.78 -18.93 -9.71
CA GLN A 103 -36.65 -19.47 -10.78
C GLN A 103 -37.30 -20.82 -10.47
N CYS A 104 -37.41 -21.21 -9.19
CA CYS A 104 -38.40 -22.21 -8.80
C CYS A 104 -39.81 -21.58 -8.65
N GLU A 105 -40.16 -20.63 -9.52
CA GLU A 105 -41.54 -20.16 -9.76
C GLU A 105 -42.27 -21.07 -10.77
N ILE A 106 -41.66 -22.20 -11.16
CA ILE A 106 -42.40 -23.23 -11.87
C ILE A 106 -43.41 -23.80 -10.89
N ALA A 107 -44.70 -23.61 -11.17
CA ALA A 107 -45.75 -24.26 -10.41
C ALA A 107 -45.46 -25.77 -10.43
N LEU A 108 -45.29 -26.39 -9.26
CA LEU A 108 -44.98 -27.82 -9.13
C LEU A 108 -46.03 -28.70 -9.85
N GLU A 109 -47.21 -28.14 -10.09
CA GLU A 109 -48.35 -28.72 -10.80
C GLU A 109 -48.07 -28.93 -12.31
N ASP A 110 -47.20 -28.12 -12.91
CA ASP A 110 -46.84 -28.18 -14.34
C ASP A 110 -45.68 -29.15 -14.64
N LEU A 111 -45.10 -29.77 -13.61
CA LEU A 111 -43.93 -30.63 -13.72
C LEU A 111 -44.27 -32.11 -13.73
N THR A 112 -43.56 -32.87 -14.57
CA THR A 112 -43.52 -34.34 -14.48
C THR A 112 -42.85 -34.79 -13.17
N GLU A 113 -43.08 -36.04 -12.75
CA GLU A 113 -42.45 -36.60 -11.55
C GLU A 113 -40.91 -36.57 -11.60
N GLN A 114 -40.33 -36.75 -12.79
CA GLN A 114 -38.88 -36.66 -12.98
C GLN A 114 -38.37 -35.22 -12.80
N GLU A 115 -39.09 -34.23 -13.31
CA GLU A 115 -38.72 -32.82 -13.14
C GLU A 115 -38.90 -32.35 -11.69
N LYS A 116 -39.96 -32.80 -11.00
CA LYS A 116 -40.13 -32.57 -9.55
C LYS A 116 -38.94 -33.10 -8.74
N LYS A 117 -38.42 -34.28 -9.10
CA LYS A 117 -37.23 -34.83 -8.45
C LYS A 117 -36.01 -33.91 -8.64
N ILE A 118 -35.78 -33.41 -9.85
CA ILE A 118 -34.68 -32.50 -10.16
C ILE A 118 -34.82 -31.18 -9.38
N VAL A 119 -36.02 -30.58 -9.36
CA VAL A 119 -36.29 -29.33 -8.61
C VAL A 119 -36.05 -29.51 -7.11
N ASN A 120 -36.42 -30.67 -6.55
CA ASN A 120 -36.13 -31.00 -5.16
C ASN A 120 -34.62 -31.13 -4.89
N GLU A 121 -33.87 -31.77 -5.78
CA GLU A 121 -32.41 -31.87 -5.67
C GLU A 121 -31.74 -30.49 -5.73
N ILE A 122 -32.15 -29.61 -6.65
CA ILE A 122 -31.69 -28.22 -6.73
C ILE A 122 -32.00 -27.45 -5.44
N SER A 123 -33.21 -27.61 -4.91
CA SER A 123 -33.63 -26.97 -3.66
C SER A 123 -32.76 -27.39 -2.47
N VAL A 124 -32.34 -28.66 -2.42
CA VAL A 124 -31.38 -29.15 -1.40
C VAL A 124 -30.02 -28.47 -1.57
N LEU A 125 -29.53 -28.32 -2.81
CA LEU A 125 -28.25 -27.64 -3.09
C LEU A 125 -28.29 -26.17 -2.69
N VAL A 126 -29.35 -25.44 -3.04
CA VAL A 126 -29.58 -24.04 -2.64
C VAL A 126 -29.56 -23.89 -1.12
N ARG A 127 -30.25 -24.79 -0.40
CA ARG A 127 -30.27 -24.77 1.08
C ARG A 127 -28.87 -24.98 1.66
N LYS A 128 -28.09 -25.90 1.08
CA LYS A 128 -26.69 -26.14 1.48
C LYS A 128 -25.81 -24.91 1.19
N ALA A 129 -25.92 -24.31 0.00
CA ALA A 129 -25.18 -23.10 -0.38
C ALA A 129 -25.44 -21.96 0.62
N ARG A 130 -26.72 -21.73 0.97
CA ARG A 130 -27.14 -20.74 1.97
C ARG A 130 -26.55 -21.02 3.36
N GLY A 131 -26.51 -22.28 3.78
CA GLY A 131 -25.90 -22.68 5.04
C GLY A 131 -24.40 -22.40 5.09
N ARG A 132 -23.69 -22.70 3.99
CA ARG A 132 -22.23 -22.56 3.87
C ARG A 132 -21.74 -21.11 3.83
N LEU A 133 -22.52 -20.17 3.30
CA LEU A 133 -22.12 -18.75 3.18
C LEU A 133 -21.52 -18.18 4.48
N LYS A 134 -22.17 -18.43 5.62
CA LYS A 134 -21.74 -17.89 6.91
C LYS A 134 -20.44 -18.52 7.40
N GLU A 135 -20.27 -19.82 7.19
CA GLU A 135 -19.08 -20.58 7.59
C GLU A 135 -17.89 -20.21 6.71
N GLU A 136 -18.07 -20.22 5.38
CA GLU A 136 -17.02 -19.88 4.42
C GLU A 136 -16.55 -18.42 4.59
N LEU A 137 -17.46 -17.46 4.79
CA LEU A 137 -17.06 -16.08 5.04
C LEU A 137 -16.35 -15.94 6.39
N LYS A 138 -16.72 -16.74 7.40
CA LYS A 138 -16.01 -16.76 8.68
C LYS A 138 -14.59 -17.26 8.48
N GLU A 139 -14.39 -18.37 7.76
CA GLU A 139 -13.07 -18.93 7.44
C GLU A 139 -12.21 -17.92 6.67
N VAL A 140 -12.75 -17.33 5.60
CA VAL A 140 -12.07 -16.30 4.81
C VAL A 140 -11.68 -15.10 5.69
N THR A 141 -12.56 -14.68 6.59
CA THR A 141 -12.22 -13.56 7.49
C THR A 141 -11.12 -13.93 8.48
N VAL A 142 -11.15 -15.14 9.04
CA VAL A 142 -10.09 -15.62 9.96
C VAL A 142 -8.75 -15.64 9.25
N LEU A 143 -8.71 -16.17 8.02
CA LEU A 143 -7.49 -16.16 7.21
C LEU A 143 -7.06 -14.73 6.83
N ALA A 144 -7.99 -13.81 6.58
CA ALA A 144 -7.66 -12.40 6.34
C ALA A 144 -7.10 -11.70 7.58
N ASP A 145 -7.62 -11.99 8.78
CA ASP A 145 -7.07 -11.49 10.05
C ASP A 145 -5.64 -12.06 10.28
N GLU A 146 -5.40 -13.32 9.91
CA GLU A 146 -4.07 -13.95 9.94
C GLU A 146 -3.10 -13.34 8.91
N LEU A 147 -3.57 -13.09 7.68
CA LEU A 147 -2.79 -12.42 6.63
C LEU A 147 -2.25 -11.07 7.12
N VAL A 148 -3.09 -10.27 7.76
CA VAL A 148 -2.65 -8.97 8.31
C VAL A 148 -1.65 -9.12 9.43
N THR A 149 -1.78 -10.16 10.26
CA THR A 149 -0.81 -10.48 11.31
C THR A 149 0.55 -10.80 10.71
N GLN A 150 0.60 -11.68 9.70
CA GLN A 150 1.82 -12.02 8.97
C GLN A 150 2.36 -10.83 8.16
N LEU A 151 1.49 -9.94 7.66
CA LEU A 151 1.91 -8.75 6.92
C LEU A 151 2.77 -7.82 7.78
N LYS A 152 2.53 -7.76 9.09
CA LYS A 152 3.39 -7.02 10.04
C LYS A 152 4.83 -7.55 9.98
N ASP A 153 4.99 -8.86 9.95
CA ASP A 153 6.31 -9.49 9.84
C ASP A 153 6.98 -9.20 8.50
N LEU A 154 6.24 -9.21 7.39
CA LEU A 154 6.77 -8.86 6.08
C LEU A 154 7.22 -7.39 6.02
N ILE A 155 6.44 -6.47 6.60
CA ILE A 155 6.84 -5.05 6.71
C ILE A 155 8.20 -4.93 7.42
N LEU A 156 8.42 -5.68 8.50
CA LEU A 156 9.67 -5.66 9.25
C LEU A 156 10.83 -6.35 8.52
N LEU A 157 10.53 -7.39 7.73
CA LEU A 157 11.48 -8.05 6.85
C LEU A 157 11.97 -7.06 5.77
N TYR A 158 11.06 -6.25 5.24
CA TYR A 158 11.34 -5.26 4.19
C TYR A 158 11.81 -3.90 4.73
N ARG A 159 12.28 -3.82 5.99
CA ARG A 159 12.74 -2.54 6.59
C ARG A 159 13.85 -1.83 5.80
N GLY A 160 14.62 -2.57 4.98
CA GLY A 160 15.65 -2.04 4.10
C GLY A 160 15.12 -1.41 2.79
N ASN A 161 13.87 -1.66 2.44
CA ASN A 161 13.23 -1.14 1.24
C ASN A 161 13.09 0.38 1.32
N TYR A 162 13.62 1.08 0.31
CA TYR A 162 13.70 2.55 0.32
C TYR A 162 12.32 3.24 0.16
N LEU A 163 11.30 2.54 -0.33
CA LEU A 163 9.92 3.03 -0.43
C LEU A 163 9.11 2.82 0.85
N LEU A 164 9.52 1.89 1.72
CA LEU A 164 8.79 1.57 2.93
C LEU A 164 8.52 2.78 3.84
N PRO A 165 9.47 3.71 4.07
CA PRO A 165 9.21 4.90 4.87
C PRO A 165 8.04 5.73 4.31
N ARG A 166 8.03 5.96 2.99
CA ARG A 166 6.97 6.71 2.32
C ARG A 166 5.63 6.00 2.47
N PHE A 167 5.62 4.68 2.25
CA PHE A 167 4.42 3.87 2.43
C PHE A 167 3.86 3.97 3.86
N LEU A 168 4.70 3.75 4.89
CA LEU A 168 4.27 3.79 6.29
C LEU A 168 3.76 5.17 6.71
N TYR A 169 4.34 6.24 6.16
CA TYR A 169 3.87 7.61 6.38
C TYR A 169 2.51 7.87 5.71
N GLU A 170 2.35 7.51 4.43
CA GLU A 170 1.11 7.72 3.69
C GLU A 170 -0.05 6.86 4.22
N TYR A 171 0.24 5.65 4.70
CA TYR A 171 -0.73 4.69 5.20
C TYR A 171 -0.88 4.69 6.73
N GLU A 172 -0.33 5.67 7.45
CA GLU A 172 -0.36 5.78 8.93
C GLU A 172 -1.79 5.56 9.48
N LYS A 173 -2.81 6.19 8.89
CA LYS A 173 -4.20 6.05 9.33
C LYS A 173 -4.74 4.64 9.14
N THR A 174 -4.48 4.03 8.00
CA THR A 174 -4.93 2.67 7.66
C THR A 174 -4.27 1.64 8.57
N LEU A 175 -2.95 1.73 8.74
CA LEU A 175 -2.18 0.84 9.58
C LEU A 175 -2.57 1.00 11.06
N THR A 176 -2.79 2.24 11.52
CA THR A 176 -3.30 2.50 12.88
C THR A 176 -4.70 1.93 13.10
N ARG A 177 -5.58 1.97 12.09
CA ARG A 177 -6.92 1.37 12.18
C ARG A 177 -6.85 -0.15 12.29
N ILE A 178 -5.90 -0.77 11.61
CA ILE A 178 -5.76 -2.23 11.53
C ILE A 178 -5.03 -2.79 12.75
N TYR A 179 -3.86 -2.25 13.07
CA TYR A 179 -3.00 -2.75 14.16
C TYR A 179 -3.23 -2.03 15.50
N GLY A 180 -4.07 -1.01 15.52
CA GLY A 180 -4.18 -0.08 16.64
C GLY A 180 -2.98 0.86 16.74
N ARG A 181 -3.10 1.89 17.60
CA ARG A 181 -2.00 2.87 17.83
C ARG A 181 -0.74 2.19 18.33
N LYS A 182 -0.86 1.31 19.33
CA LYS A 182 0.27 0.57 19.91
C LYS A 182 0.92 -0.38 18.89
N GLY A 183 0.13 -1.09 18.09
CA GLY A 183 0.66 -2.01 17.09
C GLY A 183 1.39 -1.28 15.95
N PHE A 184 0.88 -0.13 15.51
CA PHE A 184 1.61 0.70 14.54
C PHE A 184 2.88 1.31 15.13
N GLU A 185 2.85 1.78 16.37
CA GLU A 185 4.04 2.28 17.07
C GLU A 185 5.12 1.20 17.22
N ASP A 186 4.72 -0.02 17.56
CA ASP A 186 5.63 -1.18 17.63
C ASP A 186 6.28 -1.50 16.27
N ILE A 187 5.54 -1.39 15.16
CA ILE A 187 6.10 -1.50 13.81
C ILE A 187 7.18 -0.43 13.60
N LEU A 188 6.88 0.82 13.97
CA LEU A 188 7.82 1.93 13.77
C LEU A 188 9.08 1.78 14.61
N LEU A 189 8.97 1.44 15.89
CA LEU A 189 10.12 1.26 16.78
C LEU A 189 10.98 0.07 16.36
N THR A 190 10.36 -1.00 15.87
CA THR A 190 11.09 -2.18 15.38
C THR A 190 11.77 -1.93 14.03
N ALA A 191 11.11 -1.21 13.11
CA ALA A 191 11.67 -0.89 11.79
C ALA A 191 12.71 0.24 11.85
N TYR A 192 12.54 1.21 12.76
CA TYR A 192 13.30 2.44 12.83
C TYR A 192 13.63 2.78 14.29
N ALA A 193 14.91 2.81 14.65
CA ALA A 193 15.37 3.02 16.03
C ALA A 193 14.79 4.29 16.71
N ASP A 194 14.63 5.39 15.98
CA ASP A 194 14.02 6.64 16.50
C ASP A 194 12.53 6.80 16.11
N GLY A 195 11.88 5.69 15.79
CA GLY A 195 10.46 5.60 15.43
C GLY A 195 10.03 6.66 14.42
N LYS A 196 9.09 7.52 14.84
CA LYS A 196 8.46 8.53 13.98
C LYS A 196 9.44 9.59 13.45
N LYS A 197 10.50 9.94 14.19
CA LYS A 197 11.49 10.93 13.72
C LYS A 197 12.28 10.38 12.53
N LEU A 198 12.81 9.17 12.66
CA LEU A 198 13.56 8.52 11.58
C LEU A 198 12.66 8.17 10.39
N LEU A 199 11.42 7.75 10.63
CA LEU A 199 10.40 7.58 9.58
C LEU A 199 10.23 8.87 8.76
N LEU A 200 10.00 10.00 9.45
CA LEU A 200 9.76 11.28 8.79
C LEU A 200 10.99 11.76 8.00
N PHE A 201 12.19 11.55 8.53
CA PHE A 201 13.44 11.88 7.85
C PHE A 201 13.66 11.03 6.59
N LYS A 202 13.46 9.72 6.68
CA LYS A 202 13.56 8.81 5.53
C LYS A 202 12.47 9.07 4.49
N THR A 203 11.26 9.40 4.92
CA THR A 203 10.15 9.78 4.02
C THR A 203 10.48 11.07 3.26
N ALA A 204 10.99 12.09 3.94
CA ALA A 204 11.39 13.35 3.31
C ALA A 204 12.51 13.15 2.28
N ASN A 205 13.51 12.31 2.59
CA ASN A 205 14.55 11.91 1.65
C ASN A 205 13.98 11.16 0.44
N SER A 206 13.07 10.21 0.66
CA SER A 206 12.42 9.48 -0.42
C SER A 206 11.74 10.45 -1.40
N TYR A 207 10.95 11.41 -0.92
CA TYR A 207 10.34 12.42 -1.79
C TYR A 207 11.37 13.33 -2.47
N LEU A 208 12.45 13.69 -1.78
CA LEU A 208 13.52 14.51 -2.35
C LEU A 208 14.20 13.81 -3.52
N GLU A 209 14.51 12.51 -3.38
CA GLU A 209 15.12 11.69 -4.43
C GLU A 209 14.20 11.51 -5.64
N SER A 210 12.89 11.63 -5.44
CA SER A 210 11.87 11.62 -6.51
C SER A 210 11.51 13.04 -6.98
N GLU A 211 12.30 14.06 -6.63
CA GLU A 211 12.12 15.47 -7.03
C GLU A 211 10.79 16.13 -6.60
N TYR A 212 10.07 15.53 -5.64
CA TYR A 212 8.89 16.14 -5.01
C TYR A 212 9.32 17.18 -3.97
N PHE A 213 9.99 18.24 -4.43
CA PHE A 213 10.65 19.24 -3.58
C PHE A 213 9.71 19.95 -2.61
N ASP A 214 8.45 20.20 -2.99
CA ASP A 214 7.48 20.85 -2.10
C ASP A 214 7.07 19.95 -0.93
N THR A 215 6.86 18.66 -1.17
CA THR A 215 6.54 17.68 -0.12
C THR A 215 7.77 17.47 0.77
N ALA A 216 8.93 17.22 0.18
CA ALA A 216 10.18 17.01 0.90
C ALA A 216 10.50 18.18 1.85
N ARG A 217 10.46 19.43 1.35
CA ARG A 217 10.76 20.61 2.20
C ARG A 217 9.77 20.77 3.35
N LYS A 218 8.48 20.44 3.16
CA LYS A 218 7.48 20.52 4.24
C LYS A 218 7.80 19.53 5.35
N LEU A 219 8.21 18.31 5.00
CA LEU A 219 8.57 17.27 5.97
C LEU A 219 9.88 17.61 6.70
N PHE A 220 10.93 18.05 5.98
CA PHE A 220 12.16 18.51 6.63
C PHE A 220 11.91 19.71 7.54
N LYS A 221 11.07 20.67 7.13
CA LYS A 221 10.67 21.79 8.00
C LYS A 221 10.01 21.33 9.29
N ARG A 222 9.14 20.32 9.22
CA ARG A 222 8.50 19.72 10.39
C ARG A 222 9.51 19.04 11.32
N LEU A 223 10.51 18.36 10.75
CA LEU A 223 11.61 17.76 11.53
C LEU A 223 12.42 18.81 12.27
N ILE A 224 12.84 19.88 11.59
CA ILE A 224 13.61 20.97 12.19
C ILE A 224 12.82 21.67 13.31
N GLY A 225 11.50 21.81 13.13
CA GLY A 225 10.65 22.36 14.20
C GLY A 225 10.56 21.48 15.45
N THR A 226 10.84 20.18 15.32
CA THR A 226 10.85 19.21 16.44
C THR A 226 12.26 19.01 17.00
N ASP A 227 13.28 19.12 16.16
CA ASP A 227 14.70 18.97 16.49
C ASP A 227 15.51 20.00 15.69
N GLY A 228 15.74 21.14 16.32
CA GLY A 228 16.48 22.26 15.72
C GLY A 228 17.98 21.99 15.55
N SER A 229 18.51 20.92 16.19
CA SER A 229 19.92 20.55 16.11
C SER A 229 20.24 19.66 14.92
N ASN A 230 19.21 19.17 14.20
CA ASN A 230 19.37 18.28 13.06
C ASN A 230 19.88 19.04 11.81
N THR A 231 21.21 19.20 11.74
CA THR A 231 21.91 19.90 10.66
C THR A 231 21.66 19.28 9.30
N ALA A 232 21.55 17.95 9.23
CA ALA A 232 21.20 17.20 8.03
C ALA A 232 19.80 17.58 7.51
N ALA A 233 18.78 17.57 8.37
CA ALA A 233 17.43 17.97 7.99
C ALA A 233 17.35 19.44 7.56
N LEU A 234 18.09 20.33 8.23
CA LEU A 234 18.18 21.74 7.85
C LEU A 234 18.83 21.93 6.48
N PHE A 235 19.95 21.25 6.21
CA PHE A 235 20.60 21.30 4.90
C PHE A 235 19.65 20.81 3.80
N LEU A 236 19.01 19.66 4.00
CA LEU A 236 18.09 19.07 3.01
C LEU A 236 16.83 19.92 2.83
N TYR A 237 16.34 20.59 3.88
CA TYR A 237 15.28 21.58 3.77
C TYR A 237 15.67 22.75 2.86
N LEU A 238 16.86 23.31 3.05
CA LEU A 238 17.35 24.43 2.23
C LEU A 238 17.57 23.99 0.78
N PHE A 239 18.17 22.82 0.57
CA PHE A 239 18.37 22.21 -0.75
C PHE A 239 17.03 21.98 -1.47
N ALA A 240 16.06 21.35 -0.81
CA ALA A 240 14.72 21.12 -1.37
C ALA A 240 13.98 22.44 -1.64
N SER A 241 14.12 23.43 -0.76
CA SER A 241 13.51 24.74 -0.93
C SER A 241 14.11 25.51 -2.10
N ALA A 242 15.43 25.45 -2.29
CA ALA A 242 16.11 26.08 -3.42
C ALA A 242 15.58 25.53 -4.75
N ASN A 243 15.51 24.20 -4.88
CA ASN A 243 14.94 23.55 -6.06
C ASN A 243 13.46 23.91 -6.27
N HIS A 244 12.64 23.88 -5.21
CA HIS A 244 11.23 24.28 -5.29
C HIS A 244 11.04 25.69 -5.87
N PHE A 245 11.84 26.66 -5.40
CA PHE A 245 11.74 28.04 -5.86
C PHE A 245 12.36 28.25 -7.25
N TYR A 246 13.36 27.45 -7.61
CA TYR A 246 13.90 27.42 -8.97
C TYR A 246 12.80 27.07 -9.99
N PHE A 247 12.06 25.98 -9.78
CA PHE A 247 10.95 25.59 -10.66
C PHE A 247 9.76 26.57 -10.65
N LYS A 248 9.70 27.48 -9.68
CA LYS A 248 8.72 28.58 -9.63
C LYS A 248 9.25 29.89 -10.20
N ASN A 249 10.38 29.88 -10.90
CA ASN A 249 11.02 31.07 -11.46
C ASN A 249 11.42 32.15 -10.43
N MET A 250 11.48 31.80 -9.14
CA MET A 250 11.85 32.68 -8.04
C MET A 250 13.36 32.61 -7.78
N PHE A 251 14.16 32.94 -8.80
CA PHE A 251 15.59 32.63 -8.84
C PHE A 251 16.42 33.30 -7.74
N THR A 252 16.18 34.58 -7.42
CA THR A 252 16.91 35.27 -6.34
C THR A 252 16.69 34.59 -4.98
N ARG A 253 15.45 34.16 -4.70
CA ARG A 253 15.10 33.44 -3.48
C ARG A 253 15.75 32.06 -3.45
N ALA A 254 15.69 31.34 -4.56
CA ALA A 254 16.33 30.04 -4.71
C ALA A 254 17.84 30.12 -4.48
N LEU A 255 18.51 31.14 -5.04
CA LEU A 255 19.96 31.34 -4.91
C LEU A 255 20.37 31.62 -3.46
N GLY A 256 19.62 32.46 -2.75
CA GLY A 256 19.88 32.74 -1.34
C GLY A 256 19.81 31.48 -0.46
N LEU A 257 18.83 30.62 -0.71
CA LEU A 257 18.68 29.34 -0.01
C LEU A 257 19.80 28.35 -0.39
N ALA A 258 20.15 28.28 -1.67
CA ALA A 258 21.21 27.40 -2.16
C ALA A 258 22.57 27.74 -1.55
N ARG A 259 22.95 29.02 -1.54
CA ARG A 259 24.18 29.50 -0.89
C ARG A 259 24.20 29.24 0.61
N LYS A 260 23.06 29.41 1.29
CA LYS A 260 22.95 29.07 2.71
C LYS A 260 23.17 27.58 2.96
N ALA A 261 22.66 26.70 2.09
CA ALA A 261 22.94 25.27 2.17
C ALA A 261 24.42 24.97 1.90
N GLU A 262 25.02 25.65 0.92
CA GLU A 262 26.43 25.48 0.55
C GLU A 262 27.39 25.91 1.67
N SER A 263 27.04 26.87 2.52
CA SER A 263 27.88 27.22 3.66
C SER A 263 27.81 26.23 4.83
N MET A 264 26.89 25.26 4.81
CA MET A 264 26.69 24.34 5.94
C MET A 264 27.70 23.18 5.94
N ASN A 265 28.19 22.83 7.13
CA ASN A 265 28.90 21.58 7.34
C ASN A 265 27.88 20.45 7.61
N VAL A 266 27.98 19.37 6.83
CA VAL A 266 27.10 18.19 6.92
C VAL A 266 27.94 16.92 6.82
N ASP A 267 27.37 15.79 7.22
CA ASP A 267 28.02 14.49 7.15
C ASP A 267 28.48 14.16 5.72
N ALA A 268 29.48 13.27 5.62
CA ALA A 268 30.12 12.91 4.36
C ALA A 268 29.12 12.37 3.33
N VAL A 269 28.14 11.57 3.76
CA VAL A 269 27.17 10.92 2.88
C VAL A 269 26.26 11.95 2.20
N ILE A 270 25.68 12.88 2.98
CA ILE A 270 24.88 13.97 2.43
C ILE A 270 25.74 14.88 1.57
N ARG A 271 26.96 15.19 2.02
CA ARG A 271 27.89 16.07 1.31
C ARG A 271 28.20 15.53 -0.09
N GLU A 272 28.64 14.28 -0.19
CA GLU A 272 29.03 13.65 -1.46
C GLU A 272 27.85 13.56 -2.43
N LYS A 273 26.65 13.26 -1.92
CA LYS A 273 25.46 13.12 -2.76
C LYS A 273 24.92 14.46 -3.29
N TYR A 274 24.79 15.46 -2.42
CA TYR A 274 24.01 16.67 -2.73
C TYR A 274 24.86 17.89 -3.05
N ARG A 275 26.14 17.96 -2.64
CA ARG A 275 27.01 19.10 -2.98
C ARG A 275 27.18 19.31 -4.48
N PRO A 276 27.45 18.28 -5.30
CA PRO A 276 27.61 18.48 -6.75
C PRO A 276 26.34 19.04 -7.39
N LEU A 277 25.17 18.52 -6.96
CA LEU A 277 23.86 18.99 -7.42
C LEU A 277 23.60 20.45 -7.01
N LEU A 278 23.99 20.82 -5.79
CA LEU A 278 23.84 22.16 -5.27
C LEU A 278 24.71 23.18 -6.02
N VAL A 279 25.97 22.83 -6.30
CA VAL A 279 26.90 23.67 -7.07
C VAL A 279 26.36 23.92 -8.47
N ARG A 280 25.85 22.88 -9.14
CA ARG A 280 25.19 23.00 -10.44
C ARG A 280 23.97 23.94 -10.38
N LEU A 281 23.09 23.75 -9.39
CA LEU A 281 21.93 24.61 -9.20
C LEU A 281 22.31 26.09 -8.99
N ILE A 282 23.37 26.37 -8.22
CA ILE A 282 23.87 27.73 -7.99
C ILE A 282 24.36 28.37 -9.29
N ALA A 283 25.07 27.61 -10.13
CA ALA A 283 25.54 28.08 -11.43
C ALA A 283 24.37 28.40 -12.37
N ASP A 284 23.38 27.51 -12.45
CA ASP A 284 22.18 27.68 -13.28
C ASP A 284 21.37 28.91 -12.82
N LEU A 285 21.13 29.03 -11.51
CA LEU A 285 20.45 30.20 -10.92
C LEU A 285 21.17 31.52 -11.22
N SER A 286 22.51 31.53 -11.14
CA SER A 286 23.29 32.73 -11.42
C SER A 286 23.18 33.15 -12.89
N ARG A 287 23.13 32.18 -13.81
CA ARG A 287 22.93 32.41 -15.24
C ARG A 287 21.54 32.97 -15.54
N GLU A 288 20.50 32.38 -14.96
CA GLU A 288 19.10 32.82 -15.13
C GLU A 288 18.86 34.23 -14.60
N ILE A 289 19.45 34.57 -13.45
CA ILE A 289 19.37 35.93 -12.89
C ILE A 289 20.07 36.94 -13.81
N LYS A 290 21.25 36.60 -14.35
CA LYS A 290 21.95 37.47 -15.31
C LYS A 290 21.11 37.68 -16.56
N LYS A 291 20.58 36.61 -17.16
CA LYS A 291 19.72 36.66 -18.34
C LYS A 291 18.50 37.57 -18.13
N LYS A 292 17.75 37.38 -17.03
CA LYS A 292 16.59 38.24 -16.70
C LYS A 292 16.94 39.70 -16.46
N ARG A 293 18.15 39.99 -15.99
CA ARG A 293 18.62 41.37 -15.82
C ARG A 293 18.95 42.00 -17.17
N ASP A 294 19.55 41.24 -18.07
CA ASP A 294 19.94 41.69 -19.40
C ASP A 294 18.70 41.86 -20.31
N GLU A 295 17.64 41.05 -20.15
CA GLU A 295 16.33 41.21 -20.84
C GLU A 295 15.51 42.42 -20.38
N ARG A 296 15.84 43.00 -19.22
CA ARG A 296 15.15 44.18 -18.65
C ARG A 296 15.87 45.50 -18.96
N ARG A 297 17.03 45.44 -19.60
CA ARG A 297 17.84 46.59 -20.04
C ARG A 297 17.58 46.86 -21.51
#